data_AF-A0A957PAL9-F1
#
_entry.id   AF-A0A957PAL9-F1
#
_cell.length_a   1.000
_cell.length_b   1.000
_cell.length_c   1.000
_cell.angle_alpha   90.00
_cell.angle_beta   90.00
_cell.angle_gamma   90.00
#
_symmetry.space_group_name_H-M   'P 1'
#
loop_
_entity.id
_entity.type
_entity.pdbx_description
1 polymer ?
#
loop_
_entity_poly.entity_id
_entity_poly.type
_entity_poly.pdbx_seq_one_letter_code
_entity_poly.pdbx_strand_id
1 'polypeptide(L)'
;TESSAAERISVATQWQLMWWRFRKHKMAMVSAVVIILFYLVALFADFLAYSDPQHDDANLLLLAPQSIHWYDGDEFKPHVFGVTGKRDPKTFKKVYQPDPDKKLPLVLFAKGYEYTLFGLIKTERHLIGVEDAPPEESIFLLGTDGLGRDLFSRLMVATRLSMTIGLAGV
;
A
#
# COMPACT_ATOMS: atom_id res chain seq x y z
N THR A 1 37.59 -16.48 -29.35
CA THR A 1 36.49 -16.09 -28.43
C THR A 1 35.11 -16.54 -28.89
N GLU A 2 34.92 -16.98 -30.15
CA GLU A 2 33.65 -17.57 -30.62
C GLU A 2 33.42 -19.03 -30.19
N SER A 3 34.48 -19.86 -30.16
CA SER A 3 34.40 -21.26 -29.72
C SER A 3 33.87 -21.41 -28.28
N SER A 4 34.29 -20.53 -27.36
CA SER A 4 33.80 -20.53 -25.97
C SER A 4 32.32 -20.14 -25.85
N ALA A 5 31.81 -19.26 -26.72
CA ALA A 5 30.40 -18.86 -26.70
C ALA A 5 29.51 -19.97 -27.29
N ALA A 6 29.95 -20.63 -28.36
CA ALA A 6 29.25 -21.76 -28.96
C ALA A 6 29.20 -22.98 -28.02
N GLU A 7 30.31 -23.27 -27.33
CA GLU A 7 30.41 -24.34 -26.33
C GLU A 7 29.52 -24.06 -25.11
N ARG A 8 29.44 -22.80 -24.65
CA ARG A 8 28.52 -22.39 -23.57
C ARG A 8 27.05 -22.56 -23.95
N ILE A 9 26.69 -22.46 -25.22
CA ILE A 9 25.32 -22.66 -25.69
C ILE A 9 24.99 -24.16 -25.82
N SER A 10 25.95 -25.00 -26.24
CA SER A 10 25.72 -26.44 -26.41
C SER A 10 25.61 -27.21 -25.10
N VAL A 11 26.25 -26.73 -24.03
CA VAL A 11 26.14 -27.31 -22.67
C VAL A 11 25.05 -26.64 -21.82
N ALA A 12 24.37 -25.61 -22.33
CA ALA A 12 23.37 -24.87 -21.58
C ALA A 12 22.09 -25.70 -21.38
N THR A 13 21.56 -25.66 -20.17
CA THR A 13 20.24 -26.23 -19.85
C THR A 13 19.13 -25.46 -20.58
N GLN A 14 18.01 -26.13 -20.86
CA GLN A 14 16.84 -25.50 -21.51
C GLN A 14 16.35 -24.25 -20.75
N TRP A 15 16.46 -24.26 -19.42
CA TRP A 15 16.13 -23.10 -18.58
C TRP A 15 17.08 -21.92 -18.78
N GLN A 16 18.38 -22.18 -18.92
CA GLN A 16 19.37 -21.13 -19.22
C GLN A 16 19.13 -20.51 -20.60
N LEU A 17 18.84 -21.34 -21.61
CA LEU A 17 18.51 -20.86 -22.96
C LEU A 17 17.24 -20.00 -22.97
N MET A 18 16.18 -20.46 -22.28
CA MET A 18 14.94 -19.68 -22.10
C MET A 18 15.19 -18.36 -21.40
N TRP A 19 15.94 -18.36 -20.29
CA TRP A 19 16.23 -17.14 -19.54
C TRP A 19 17.05 -16.13 -20.35
N TRP A 20 18.06 -16.58 -21.10
CA TRP A 20 18.84 -15.70 -21.97
C TRP A 20 17.99 -15.10 -23.08
N ARG A 21 17.07 -15.86 -23.67
CA ARG A 21 16.11 -15.34 -24.66
C ARG A 21 15.15 -14.33 -24.01
N PHE A 22 14.60 -14.66 -22.85
CA PHE A 22 13.70 -13.78 -22.10
C PHE A 22 14.34 -12.44 -21.77
N ARG A 23 15.59 -12.45 -21.29
CA ARG A 23 16.34 -11.23 -20.94
C ARG A 23 16.63 -10.29 -22.11
N LYS A 24 16.62 -10.79 -23.35
CA LYS A 24 16.78 -9.96 -24.55
C LYS A 24 15.49 -9.21 -24.91
N HIS A 25 14.32 -9.67 -24.44
CA HIS A 25 13.04 -9.02 -24.72
C HIS A 25 12.73 -7.95 -23.66
N LYS A 26 12.92 -6.67 -24.01
CA LYS A 26 12.70 -5.53 -23.10
C LYS A 26 11.29 -5.51 -22.51
N MET A 27 10.25 -5.75 -23.32
CA MET A 27 8.86 -5.78 -22.84
C MET A 27 8.61 -6.89 -21.82
N ALA A 28 9.18 -8.07 -22.05
CA ALA A 28 9.05 -9.20 -21.13
C ALA A 28 9.73 -8.90 -19.78
N MET A 29 10.88 -8.24 -19.80
CA MET A 29 11.58 -7.80 -18.59
C MET A 29 10.80 -6.73 -17.81
N VAL A 30 10.19 -5.76 -18.50
CA VAL A 30 9.34 -4.75 -17.85
C VAL A 30 8.15 -5.42 -17.17
N SER A 31 7.45 -6.33 -17.86
CA SER A 31 6.33 -7.07 -17.26
C SER A 31 6.77 -7.92 -16.07
N ALA A 32 7.93 -8.58 -16.15
CA ALA A 32 8.47 -9.33 -15.02
C ALA A 32 8.70 -8.44 -13.80
N VAL A 33 9.28 -7.24 -13.98
CA VAL A 33 9.49 -6.28 -12.90
C VAL A 33 8.15 -5.86 -12.28
N VAL A 34 7.16 -5.50 -13.11
CA VAL A 34 5.83 -5.09 -12.63
C VAL A 34 5.16 -6.21 -11.83
N ILE A 35 5.21 -7.45 -12.33
CA ILE A 35 4.65 -8.63 -11.65
C ILE A 35 5.35 -8.84 -10.30
N ILE A 36 6.68 -8.77 -10.26
CA ILE A 36 7.45 -8.90 -9.01
C ILE A 36 7.02 -7.83 -8.00
N LEU A 37 6.84 -6.57 -8.43
CA LEU A 37 6.37 -5.51 -7.54
C LEU A 37 4.97 -5.79 -6.96
N PHE A 38 4.03 -6.27 -7.77
CA PHE A 38 2.71 -6.65 -7.25
C PHE A 38 2.76 -7.83 -6.28
N TYR A 39 3.61 -8.82 -6.53
CA TYR A 39 3.80 -9.93 -5.59
C TYR A 39 4.47 -9.47 -4.28
N LEU A 40 5.37 -8.49 -4.33
CA LEU A 40 5.92 -7.88 -3.11
C LEU A 40 4.82 -7.16 -2.31
N VAL A 41 3.97 -6.37 -2.97
CA VAL A 41 2.81 -5.74 -2.30
C VAL A 41 1.88 -6.81 -1.71
N ALA A 42 1.55 -7.85 -2.47
CA ALA A 42 0.72 -8.95 -1.99
C ALA A 42 1.34 -9.65 -0.77
N LEU A 43 2.63 -9.94 -0.80
CA LEU A 43 3.36 -10.60 0.29
C LEU A 43 3.34 -9.75 1.57
N PHE A 44 3.54 -8.43 1.43
CA PHE A 44 3.57 -7.49 2.55
C PHE A 44 2.25 -6.74 2.78
N ALA A 45 1.12 -7.21 2.24
CA ALA A 45 -0.12 -6.42 2.23
C ALA A 45 -0.57 -5.96 3.63
N ASP A 46 -0.55 -6.83 4.63
CA ASP A 46 -0.94 -6.46 6.01
C ASP A 46 0.09 -5.54 6.68
N PHE A 47 1.36 -5.57 6.27
CA PHE A 47 2.38 -4.65 6.78
C PHE A 47 2.25 -3.26 6.13
N LEU A 48 1.74 -3.21 4.90
CA LEU A 48 1.50 -1.98 4.16
C LEU A 48 0.18 -1.33 4.55
N ALA A 49 -0.88 -2.12 4.76
CA ALA A 49 -2.17 -1.65 5.22
C ALA A 49 -2.04 -1.05 6.63
N TYR A 50 -2.12 0.26 6.76
CA TYR A 50 -1.90 0.93 8.04
C TYR A 50 -3.12 0.91 8.97
N SER A 51 -4.30 0.61 8.43
CA SER A 51 -5.60 0.60 9.13
C SER A 51 -6.32 -0.71 8.84
N ASP A 52 -7.15 -1.20 9.78
CA ASP A 52 -7.92 -2.43 9.57
C ASP A 52 -8.83 -2.28 8.32
N PRO A 53 -8.63 -3.09 7.25
CA PRO A 53 -9.40 -2.98 6.01
C PRO A 53 -10.91 -3.25 6.16
N GLN A 54 -11.33 -3.85 7.28
CA GLN A 54 -12.72 -4.14 7.60
C GLN A 54 -13.35 -3.15 8.57
N HIS A 55 -12.57 -2.28 9.21
CA HIS A 55 -13.09 -1.29 10.15
C HIS A 55 -13.95 -0.25 9.44
N ASP A 56 -15.22 -0.19 9.80
CA ASP A 56 -16.21 0.74 9.28
C ASP A 56 -16.50 1.88 10.27
N ASP A 57 -16.60 3.10 9.75
CA ASP A 57 -16.99 4.27 10.54
C ASP A 57 -17.99 5.16 9.78
N ALA A 58 -19.22 5.19 10.28
CA ALA A 58 -20.29 6.04 9.78
C ALA A 58 -19.98 7.55 9.89
N ASN A 59 -18.99 7.93 10.69
CA ASN A 59 -18.50 9.29 10.78
C ASN A 59 -17.50 9.66 9.69
N LEU A 60 -16.96 8.69 8.95
CA LEU A 60 -15.91 8.90 7.97
C LEU A 60 -16.37 8.48 6.57
N LEU A 61 -17.67 8.51 6.27
CA LEU A 61 -18.20 8.15 4.96
C LEU A 61 -17.68 9.07 3.85
N LEU A 62 -17.18 8.48 2.76
CA LEU A 62 -16.80 9.19 1.53
C LEU A 62 -15.82 10.35 1.77
N LEU A 63 -14.86 10.14 2.67
CA LEU A 63 -13.77 11.07 2.91
C LEU A 63 -12.91 11.17 1.65
N ALA A 64 -12.58 12.39 1.26
CA ALA A 64 -11.65 12.62 0.16
C ALA A 64 -10.23 12.16 0.52
N PRO A 65 -9.38 11.84 -0.49
CA PRO A 65 -7.97 11.54 -0.27
C PRO A 65 -7.25 12.65 0.51
N GLN A 66 -6.47 12.26 1.52
CA GLN A 66 -5.63 13.18 2.27
C GLN A 66 -4.23 13.28 1.66
N SER A 67 -3.74 14.51 1.50
CA SER A 67 -2.38 14.76 1.06
C SER A 67 -1.39 14.74 2.23
N ILE A 68 -0.20 14.18 1.97
CA ILE A 68 0.93 14.24 2.90
C ILE A 68 1.62 15.60 2.75
N HIS A 69 1.81 16.29 3.87
CA HIS A 69 2.60 17.51 3.97
C HIS A 69 3.99 17.14 4.49
N TRP A 70 5.04 17.53 3.77
CA TRP A 70 6.40 17.04 4.07
C TRP A 70 7.14 17.86 5.12
N TYR A 71 6.76 19.12 5.28
CA TYR A 71 7.46 20.09 6.13
C TYR A 71 6.47 20.77 7.06
N ASP A 72 6.88 20.97 8.32
CA ASP A 72 6.21 21.86 9.26
C ASP A 72 7.12 23.05 9.55
N GLY A 73 6.84 24.19 8.91
CA GLY A 73 7.78 25.31 8.85
C GLY A 73 9.05 24.91 8.11
N ASP A 74 10.20 25.02 8.78
CA ASP A 74 11.52 24.65 8.24
C ASP A 74 11.94 23.21 8.59
N GLU A 75 11.15 22.50 9.39
CA GLU A 75 11.50 21.15 9.85
C GLU A 75 10.90 20.08 8.93
N PHE A 76 11.70 19.09 8.53
CA PHE A 76 11.22 17.93 7.78
C PHE A 76 10.44 17.00 8.71
N LYS A 77 9.13 17.24 8.78
CA LYS A 77 8.15 16.49 9.56
C LYS A 77 6.96 16.13 8.67
N PRO A 78 7.00 14.98 8.00
CA PRO A 78 5.88 14.48 7.23
C PRO A 78 4.64 14.34 8.13
N HIS A 79 3.52 14.92 7.73
CA HIS A 79 2.28 14.90 8.52
C HIS A 79 1.04 14.96 7.62
N VAL A 80 -0.08 14.54 8.17
CA VAL A 80 -1.41 14.76 7.61
C VAL A 80 -2.18 15.72 8.52
N PHE A 81 -3.14 16.46 7.96
CA PHE A 81 -4.05 17.25 8.78
C PHE A 81 -5.20 16.39 9.28
N GLY A 82 -5.58 16.60 10.53
CA GLY A 82 -6.81 16.05 11.08
C GLY A 82 -8.01 16.50 10.25
N VAL A 83 -9.05 15.68 10.20
CA VAL A 83 -10.27 15.99 9.45
C VAL A 83 -11.40 16.28 10.42
N THR A 84 -12.02 17.45 10.25
CA THR A 84 -13.20 17.83 11.01
C THR A 84 -14.43 17.79 10.10
N GLY A 85 -15.38 16.93 10.45
CA GLY A 85 -16.63 16.79 9.71
C GLY A 85 -17.64 17.84 10.13
N LYS A 86 -17.96 18.80 9.25
CA LYS A 86 -19.05 19.76 9.45
C LYS A 86 -20.28 19.32 8.66
N ARG A 87 -21.46 19.50 9.24
CA ARG A 87 -22.71 19.21 8.53
C ARG A 87 -23.13 20.44 7.73
N ASP A 88 -23.28 20.28 6.42
CA ASP A 88 -23.78 21.34 5.56
C ASP A 88 -25.25 21.65 5.92
N PRO A 89 -25.60 22.89 6.28
CA PRO A 89 -26.95 23.25 6.74
C PRO A 89 -28.01 23.17 5.63
N LYS A 90 -27.62 23.16 4.35
CA LYS A 90 -28.56 23.09 3.22
C LYS A 90 -28.77 21.65 2.74
N THR A 91 -27.69 20.87 2.64
CA THR A 91 -27.74 19.51 2.09
C THR A 91 -27.81 18.43 3.17
N PHE A 92 -27.56 18.79 4.44
CA PHE A 92 -27.39 17.89 5.58
C PHE A 92 -26.29 16.84 5.42
N LYS A 93 -25.48 16.94 4.36
CA LYS A 93 -24.32 16.06 4.12
C LYS A 93 -23.18 16.43 5.04
N LYS A 94 -22.42 15.43 5.49
CA LYS A 94 -21.17 15.64 6.22
C LYS A 94 -20.09 16.04 5.20
N VAL A 95 -19.51 17.21 5.36
CA VAL A 95 -18.42 17.75 4.55
C VAL A 95 -17.19 17.80 5.44
N TYR A 96 -16.12 17.15 5.02
CA TYR A 96 -14.86 17.13 5.75
C TYR A 96 -14.01 18.30 5.30
N GLN A 97 -13.47 19.03 6.26
CA GLN A 97 -12.47 20.04 6.03
C GLN A 97 -11.21 19.63 6.80
N PRO A 98 -10.02 19.69 6.16
CA PRO A 98 -8.77 19.60 6.88
C PRO A 98 -8.73 20.68 7.96
N ASP A 99 -8.30 20.29 9.15
CA ASP A 99 -8.10 21.15 10.30
C ASP A 99 -6.60 21.47 10.42
N PRO A 100 -6.16 22.69 10.02
CA PRO A 100 -4.74 23.04 10.02
C PRO A 100 -4.11 23.05 11.42
N ASP A 101 -4.94 23.17 12.46
CA ASP A 101 -4.49 23.23 13.85
C ASP A 101 -4.15 21.83 14.39
N LYS A 102 -4.71 20.78 13.78
CA LYS A 102 -4.45 19.38 14.15
C LYS A 102 -3.50 18.72 13.16
N LYS A 103 -2.20 18.84 13.40
CA LYS A 103 -1.16 18.13 12.63
C LYS A 103 -0.90 16.75 13.23
N LEU A 104 -0.95 15.73 12.39
CA LEU A 104 -0.76 14.33 12.75
C LEU A 104 0.52 13.83 12.07
N PRO A 105 1.65 13.75 12.79
CA PRO A 105 2.94 13.39 12.21
C PRO A 105 2.95 11.92 11.77
N LEU A 106 3.47 11.68 10.56
CA LEU A 106 3.63 10.37 9.98
C LEU A 106 4.96 9.78 10.43
N VAL A 107 4.89 8.55 10.94
CA VAL A 107 6.05 7.80 11.39
C VAL A 107 6.14 6.47 10.67
N LEU A 108 7.37 6.00 10.47
CA LEU A 108 7.62 4.67 9.93
C LEU A 108 7.54 3.63 11.03
N PHE A 109 7.09 2.42 10.70
CA PHE A 109 6.95 1.32 11.66
C PHE A 109 6.02 1.68 12.83
N ALA A 110 4.96 2.43 12.54
CA ALA A 110 3.93 2.81 13.49
C ALA A 110 3.22 1.58 14.06
N LYS A 111 2.60 1.75 15.23
CA LYS A 111 1.67 0.75 15.76
C LYS A 111 0.28 0.98 15.16
N GLY A 112 -0.41 -0.10 14.84
CA GLY A 112 -1.79 -0.10 14.35
C GLY A 112 -2.47 -1.42 14.70
N TYR A 113 -3.40 -1.87 13.86
CA TYR A 113 -4.12 -3.12 14.11
C TYR A 113 -3.21 -4.37 14.11
N GLU A 114 -3.58 -5.39 14.89
CA GLU A 114 -2.84 -6.66 14.94
C GLU A 114 -3.09 -7.47 13.66
N TYR A 115 -2.01 -8.02 13.10
CA TYR A 115 -2.08 -8.98 12.00
C TYR A 115 -1.05 -10.10 12.18
N THR A 116 -1.18 -11.16 11.38
CA THR A 116 -0.24 -12.28 11.39
C THR A 116 0.62 -12.27 10.13
N LEU A 117 1.82 -11.71 10.22
CA LEU A 117 2.77 -11.67 9.12
C LEU A 117 3.13 -13.09 8.67
N PHE A 118 2.91 -13.36 7.38
CA PHE A 118 3.10 -14.66 6.73
C PHE A 118 2.37 -15.84 7.39
N GLY A 119 1.36 -15.57 8.23
CA GLY A 119 0.69 -16.60 9.03
C GLY A 119 1.50 -17.15 10.20
N LEU A 120 2.66 -16.55 10.52
CA LEU A 120 3.59 -17.07 11.53
C LEU A 120 3.87 -16.09 12.67
N ILE A 121 4.01 -14.79 12.36
CA ILE A 121 4.47 -13.79 13.33
C ILE A 121 3.35 -12.79 13.60
N LYS A 122 2.80 -12.82 14.81
CA LYS A 122 1.87 -11.77 15.26
C LYS A 122 2.60 -10.46 15.47
N THR A 123 2.09 -9.39 14.88
CA THR A 123 2.67 -8.05 14.99
C THR A 123 1.59 -6.99 14.80
N GLU A 124 1.86 -5.81 15.34
CA GLU A 124 1.04 -4.59 15.25
C GLU A 124 1.75 -3.49 14.45
N ARG A 125 2.93 -3.80 13.88
CA ARG A 125 3.81 -2.83 13.22
C ARG A 125 3.46 -2.68 11.75
N HIS A 126 3.24 -1.45 11.32
CA HIS A 126 2.87 -1.08 9.95
C HIS A 126 3.90 -0.13 9.35
N LEU A 127 4.13 -0.20 8.03
CA LEU A 127 5.19 0.58 7.37
C LEU A 127 5.06 2.08 7.64
N ILE A 128 3.83 2.60 7.57
CA ILE A 128 3.48 4.00 7.83
C ILE A 128 2.32 4.01 8.82
N GLY A 129 2.28 5.02 9.68
CA GLY A 129 1.11 5.37 10.48
C GLY A 129 1.32 6.73 11.13
N VAL A 130 0.53 7.03 12.17
CA VAL A 130 0.55 8.32 12.86
C VAL A 130 1.12 8.17 14.27
N GLU A 131 1.93 9.13 14.71
CA GLU A 131 2.40 9.22 16.11
C GLU A 131 1.23 9.61 17.01
N ASP A 132 0.90 8.77 18.00
CA ASP A 132 -0.11 9.02 19.04
C ASP A 132 -1.59 9.10 18.59
N ALA A 133 -1.94 8.52 17.44
CA ALA A 133 -3.33 8.37 17.04
C ALA A 133 -3.60 7.01 16.36
N PRO A 134 -4.78 6.39 16.58
CA PRO A 134 -5.20 5.22 15.83
C PRO A 134 -5.26 5.56 14.32
N PRO A 135 -4.62 4.75 13.45
CA PRO A 135 -4.67 4.98 12.00
C PRO A 135 -6.09 5.07 11.43
N GLU A 136 -7.03 4.32 12.02
CA GLU A 136 -8.44 4.25 11.67
C GLU A 136 -9.17 5.59 11.78
N GLU A 137 -8.64 6.54 12.56
CA GLU A 137 -9.23 7.87 12.79
C GLU A 137 -8.35 9.02 12.28
N SER A 138 -7.14 8.73 11.82
CA SER A 138 -6.08 9.75 11.69
C SER A 138 -5.46 9.88 10.30
N ILE A 139 -5.47 8.82 9.48
CA ILE A 139 -4.83 8.82 8.16
C ILE A 139 -5.71 8.14 7.10
N PHE A 140 -5.94 8.84 5.99
CA PHE A 140 -6.75 8.36 4.87
C PHE A 140 -6.13 8.79 3.53
N LEU A 141 -4.98 8.21 3.17
CA LEU A 141 -4.20 8.64 2.00
C LEU A 141 -5.00 8.59 0.69
N LEU A 142 -5.86 7.59 0.54
CA LEU A 142 -6.75 7.44 -0.61
C LEU A 142 -8.22 7.72 -0.28
N GLY A 143 -8.50 8.22 0.93
CA GLY A 143 -9.85 8.47 1.42
C GLY A 143 -10.56 7.20 1.89
N THR A 144 -11.88 7.29 2.01
CA THR A 144 -12.74 6.19 2.50
C THR A 144 -13.89 5.90 1.54
N ASP A 145 -14.46 4.71 1.68
CA ASP A 145 -15.64 4.30 0.91
C ASP A 145 -16.98 4.68 1.56
N GLY A 146 -18.08 4.20 0.98
CA GLY A 146 -19.44 4.46 1.46
C GLY A 146 -19.80 3.80 2.81
N LEU A 147 -18.89 3.04 3.40
CA LEU A 147 -18.98 2.52 4.78
C LEU A 147 -17.92 3.15 5.70
N GLY A 148 -17.12 4.09 5.20
CA GLY A 148 -16.07 4.74 5.98
C GLY A 148 -14.79 3.93 6.14
N ARG A 149 -14.61 2.87 5.34
CA ARG A 149 -13.42 2.01 5.42
C ARG A 149 -12.27 2.62 4.62
N ASP A 150 -11.04 2.53 5.14
CA ASP A 150 -9.85 3.09 4.48
C ASP A 150 -9.55 2.41 3.14
N LEU A 151 -9.49 3.21 2.06
CA LEU A 151 -9.33 2.70 0.71
C LEU A 151 -7.91 2.16 0.45
N PHE A 152 -6.88 2.75 1.07
CA PHE A 152 -5.49 2.33 0.85
C PHE A 152 -5.26 0.92 1.40
N SER A 153 -5.62 0.70 2.65
CA SER A 153 -5.46 -0.58 3.36
C SER A 153 -6.26 -1.69 2.67
N ARG A 154 -7.48 -1.36 2.20
CA ARG A 154 -8.29 -2.25 1.38
C ARG A 154 -7.61 -2.61 0.05
N LEU A 155 -6.97 -1.66 -0.62
CA LEU A 155 -6.26 -1.93 -1.87
C LEU A 155 -5.05 -2.83 -1.67
N MET A 156 -4.31 -2.69 -0.56
CA MET A 156 -3.19 -3.59 -0.25
C MET A 156 -3.67 -5.04 -0.10
N VAL A 157 -4.72 -5.26 0.70
CA VAL A 157 -5.27 -6.62 0.90
C VAL A 157 -5.97 -7.14 -0.36
N ALA A 158 -6.66 -6.29 -1.13
CA ALA A 158 -7.25 -6.67 -2.40
C ALA A 158 -6.18 -7.12 -3.41
N THR A 159 -5.03 -6.45 -3.44
CA THR A 159 -3.88 -6.85 -4.28
C THR A 159 -3.43 -8.27 -3.94
N ARG A 160 -3.33 -8.62 -2.65
CA ARG A 160 -3.00 -10.00 -2.24
C ARG A 160 -4.02 -11.02 -2.74
N LEU A 161 -5.32 -10.74 -2.57
CA LEU A 161 -6.39 -11.62 -3.04
C LEU A 161 -6.32 -11.83 -4.56
N SER A 162 -6.21 -10.75 -5.33
CA SER A 162 -6.09 -10.82 -6.79
C SER A 162 -4.84 -11.59 -7.24
N MET A 163 -3.70 -11.37 -6.61
CA MET A 163 -2.45 -12.09 -6.94
C MET A 163 -2.50 -13.56 -6.58
N THR A 164 -3.16 -13.92 -5.48
CA THR A 164 -3.33 -15.33 -5.09
C THR A 164 -4.23 -16.07 -6.08
N ILE A 165 -5.35 -15.47 -6.51
CA ILE A 165 -6.25 -16.05 -7.51
C ILE A 165 -5.54 -16.15 -8.87
N GLY A 166 -4.82 -15.10 -9.28
CA GLY A 166 -4.06 -15.10 -10.52
C GLY A 166 -2.97 -16.17 -10.57
N LEU A 167 -2.29 -16.42 -9.44
CA LEU A 167 -1.29 -17.48 -9.32
C LEU A 167 -1.93 -18.87 -9.34
N ALA A 168 -3.06 -19.06 -8.64
CA ALA A 168 -3.74 -20.36 -8.57
C ALA A 168 -4.45 -20.75 -9.87
N GLY A 169 -4.75 -19.78 -10.73
CA GLY A 169 -5.45 -19.99 -12.00
C GLY A 169 -4.57 -20.37 -13.19
N VAL A 170 -3.24 -20.45 -13.03
CA VAL A 170 -2.26 -20.79 -14.07
C VAL A 170 -1.61 -22.14 -13.74
#